data_AF-A0A844IN46-F1
#
_entry.id   AF-A0A844IN46-F1
#
_cell.length_a   1.000
_cell.length_b   1.000
_cell.length_c   1.000
_cell.angle_alpha   90.00
_cell.angle_beta   90.00
_cell.angle_gamma   90.00
#
_symmetry.space_group_name_H-M   'P 1'
#
loop_
_entity.id
_entity.type
_entity.pdbx_description
1 polymer ?
#
loop_
_entity_poly.entity_id
_entity_poly.type
_entity_poly.pdbx_seq_one_letter_code
_entity_poly.pdbx_strand_id
1 'polypeptide(L)'
;MTENHGNQGNLAEDAERLRFFGYSFSAISFLVFVYILFFPVEKELKQQAIYWFGSSFVAAIIPSIKQFKIKDIEVQLQEMSGKIEENKNLIDKTTKELKEDLFVGLELVRDREESLSEEYKAKRDLQYQKYLEWLKKATPEERLKNQKKYTRSHLNDIDMDVSHLKEMLQNIGLYQGVIDEKFDEQLAQSISAFQEKYEVTPIDGTAGPKTLSKLSEVYRINKDETSKI
;
A
#
# COMPACT_ATOMS: atom_id res chain seq x y z
N MET A 1 22.99 -20.63 18.39
CA MET A 1 22.70 -19.48 19.28
C MET A 1 21.49 -19.88 20.10
N THR A 2 21.70 -20.38 21.31
CA THR A 2 20.62 -20.88 22.19
C THR A 2 19.94 -19.70 22.86
N GLU A 3 18.67 -19.50 22.52
CA GLU A 3 17.78 -18.51 23.13
C GLU A 3 17.60 -18.78 24.62
N ASN A 4 17.68 -17.68 25.37
CA ASN A 4 17.45 -17.57 26.79
C ASN A 4 15.94 -17.70 27.10
N HIS A 5 15.42 -18.93 27.18
CA HIS A 5 14.03 -19.23 27.56
C HIS A 5 13.85 -19.53 29.07
N GLY A 6 14.80 -19.10 29.91
CA GLY A 6 14.92 -19.58 31.29
C GLY A 6 14.19 -18.80 32.40
N ASN A 7 13.42 -17.74 32.12
CA ASN A 7 12.94 -16.86 33.19
C ASN A 7 11.45 -16.46 33.16
N GLN A 8 10.69 -16.73 32.09
CA GLN A 8 9.29 -16.30 32.04
C GLN A 8 8.34 -17.18 32.87
N GLY A 9 8.68 -18.47 33.07
CA GLY A 9 7.85 -19.41 33.84
C GLY A 9 7.77 -19.11 35.34
N ASN A 10 8.87 -18.62 35.94
CA ASN A 10 8.94 -18.34 37.38
C ASN A 10 8.19 -17.04 37.76
N LEU A 11 8.24 -16.04 36.87
CA LEU A 11 7.58 -14.75 37.06
C LEU A 11 6.05 -14.85 37.08
N ALA A 12 5.46 -15.74 36.29
CA ALA A 12 4.01 -15.93 36.24
C ALA A 12 3.49 -16.64 37.50
N GLU A 13 4.20 -17.66 37.96
CA GLU A 13 3.85 -18.42 39.17
C GLU A 13 4.01 -17.57 40.44
N ASP A 14 5.09 -16.78 40.53
CA ASP A 14 5.30 -15.84 41.63
C ASP A 14 4.21 -14.76 41.67
N ALA A 15 3.76 -14.28 40.50
CA ALA A 15 2.68 -13.30 40.42
C ALA A 15 1.32 -13.88 40.87
N GLU A 16 1.01 -15.14 40.57
CA GLU A 16 -0.20 -15.80 41.07
C GLU A 16 -0.17 -15.99 42.59
N ARG A 17 0.98 -16.41 43.14
CA ARG A 17 1.16 -16.53 44.60
C ARG A 17 0.96 -15.18 45.29
N LEU A 18 1.55 -14.11 44.75
CA LEU A 18 1.36 -12.73 45.25
C LEU A 18 -0.10 -12.27 45.19
N ARG A 19 -0.85 -12.60 44.13
CA ARG A 19 -2.29 -12.31 44.04
C ARG A 19 -3.10 -13.09 45.08
N PHE A 20 -2.81 -14.37 45.26
CA PHE A 20 -3.47 -15.21 46.25
C PHE A 20 -3.27 -14.68 47.68
N PHE A 21 -2.04 -14.27 48.02
CA PHE A 21 -1.75 -13.62 49.31
C PHE A 21 -2.48 -12.28 49.45
N GLY A 22 -2.52 -11.46 48.39
CA GLY A 22 -3.25 -10.19 48.39
C GLY A 22 -4.75 -10.35 48.64
N TYR A 23 -5.40 -11.31 47.98
CA TYR A 23 -6.82 -11.61 48.18
C TYR A 23 -7.10 -12.18 49.57
N SER A 24 -6.25 -13.09 50.04
CA SER A 24 -6.37 -13.68 51.39
C SER A 24 -6.22 -12.61 52.47
N PHE A 25 -5.25 -11.70 52.31
CA PHE A 25 -5.05 -10.58 53.22
C PHE A 25 -6.24 -9.60 53.21
N SER A 26 -6.78 -9.28 52.03
CA SER A 26 -7.98 -8.42 51.91
C SER A 26 -9.21 -9.05 52.55
N ALA A 27 -9.42 -10.37 52.36
CA ALA A 27 -10.53 -11.10 52.99
C ALA A 27 -10.41 -11.13 54.52
N ILE A 28 -9.21 -11.37 55.06
CA ILE A 28 -8.95 -11.33 56.50
C ILE A 28 -9.17 -9.90 57.03
N SER A 29 -8.68 -8.88 56.32
CA SER A 29 -8.86 -7.47 56.69
C SER A 29 -10.35 -7.06 56.68
N PHE A 30 -11.14 -7.58 55.74
CA PHE A 30 -12.59 -7.40 55.71
C PHE A 30 -13.28 -8.06 56.92
N LEU A 31 -12.90 -9.29 57.27
CA LEU A 31 -13.45 -9.99 58.44
C LEU A 31 -13.12 -9.25 59.74
N VAL A 32 -11.89 -8.74 59.88
CA VAL A 32 -11.47 -7.89 61.01
C VAL A 32 -12.27 -6.59 61.05
N PHE A 33 -12.48 -5.94 59.91
CA PHE A 33 -13.28 -4.72 59.80
C PHE A 33 -14.75 -4.97 60.20
N VAL A 34 -15.37 -6.03 59.67
CA VAL A 34 -16.76 -6.43 60.03
C VAL A 34 -16.85 -6.73 61.52
N TYR A 35 -15.91 -7.49 62.09
CA TYR A 35 -15.86 -7.77 63.53
C TYR A 35 -15.82 -6.47 64.35
N ILE A 36 -14.94 -5.53 63.99
CA ILE A 36 -14.78 -4.26 64.71
C ILE A 36 -16.02 -3.34 64.62
N LEU A 37 -16.85 -3.47 63.57
CA LEU A 37 -18.12 -2.74 63.47
C LEU A 37 -19.17 -3.21 64.50
N PHE A 38 -19.22 -4.50 64.81
CA PHE A 38 -20.25 -5.11 65.66
C PHE A 38 -19.85 -5.29 67.14
N PHE A 39 -18.56 -5.15 67.47
CA PHE A 39 -18.06 -5.26 68.84
C PHE A 39 -17.55 -3.91 69.41
N PRO A 40 -17.65 -3.68 70.74
CA PRO A 40 -17.19 -2.44 71.36
C PRO A 40 -15.65 -2.39 71.40
N VAL A 41 -15.06 -1.76 70.38
CA VAL A 41 -13.60 -1.56 70.23
C VAL A 41 -13.27 -0.06 70.27
N GLU A 42 -12.09 0.29 70.80
CA GLU A 42 -11.59 1.66 70.91
C GLU A 42 -11.60 2.41 69.56
N LYS A 43 -11.91 3.71 69.59
CA LYS A 43 -12.07 4.56 68.40
C LYS A 43 -10.84 4.56 67.48
N GLU A 44 -9.64 4.57 68.06
CA GLU A 44 -8.38 4.61 67.32
C GLU A 44 -8.14 3.31 66.53
N LEU A 45 -8.46 2.15 67.12
CA LEU A 45 -8.43 0.85 66.46
C LEU A 45 -9.44 0.76 65.30
N LYS A 46 -10.64 1.34 65.47
CA LYS A 46 -11.63 1.43 64.37
C LYS A 46 -11.09 2.21 63.17
N GLN A 47 -10.42 3.33 63.44
CA GLN A 47 -9.86 4.18 62.40
C GLN A 47 -8.72 3.48 61.66
N GLN A 48 -7.81 2.82 62.38
CA GLN A 48 -6.73 2.04 61.77
C GLN A 48 -7.28 0.89 60.91
N ALA A 49 -8.28 0.15 61.39
CA ALA A 49 -8.89 -0.95 60.63
C ALA A 49 -9.52 -0.47 59.32
N ILE A 50 -10.18 0.70 59.31
CA ILE A 50 -10.71 1.32 58.09
C ILE A 50 -9.58 1.63 57.09
N TYR A 51 -8.45 2.17 57.56
CA TYR A 51 -7.30 2.48 56.70
C TYR A 51 -6.63 1.22 56.12
N TRP A 52 -6.45 0.18 56.94
CA TRP A 52 -5.87 -1.10 56.51
C TRP A 52 -6.80 -1.82 55.52
N PHE A 53 -8.11 -1.82 55.78
CA PHE A 53 -9.10 -2.38 54.87
C PHE A 53 -9.13 -1.60 53.54
N GLY A 54 -9.28 -0.27 53.58
CA GLY A 54 -9.33 0.58 52.38
C GLY A 54 -8.08 0.46 51.51
N SER A 55 -6.89 0.49 52.11
CA SER A 55 -5.62 0.34 51.38
C SER A 55 -5.49 -1.04 50.74
N SER A 56 -5.86 -2.12 51.44
CA SER A 56 -5.80 -3.48 50.91
C SER A 56 -6.81 -3.71 49.78
N PHE A 57 -8.02 -3.15 49.91
CA PHE A 57 -9.06 -3.23 48.90
C PHE A 57 -8.65 -2.51 47.62
N VAL A 58 -8.12 -1.28 47.73
CA VAL A 58 -7.60 -0.51 46.59
C VAL A 58 -6.46 -1.27 45.90
N ALA A 59 -5.52 -1.84 46.66
CA ALA A 59 -4.43 -2.63 46.10
C ALA A 59 -4.92 -3.90 45.35
N ALA A 60 -5.97 -4.56 45.85
CA ALA A 60 -6.53 -5.77 45.26
C ALA A 60 -7.29 -5.50 43.94
N ILE A 61 -7.87 -4.31 43.76
CA ILE A 61 -8.67 -3.97 42.55
C ILE A 61 -7.87 -3.31 41.43
N ILE A 62 -6.71 -2.69 41.73
CA ILE A 62 -5.85 -2.03 40.73
C ILE A 62 -5.51 -2.94 39.53
N PRO A 63 -5.11 -4.22 39.71
CA PRO A 63 -4.83 -5.12 38.60
C PRO A 63 -6.04 -5.36 37.69
N SER A 64 -7.23 -5.52 38.28
CA SER A 64 -8.48 -5.75 37.54
C SER A 64 -8.89 -4.52 36.71
N ILE A 65 -8.71 -3.31 37.25
CA ILE A 65 -8.97 -2.05 36.52
C ILE A 65 -8.00 -1.89 35.35
N LYS A 66 -6.72 -2.22 35.54
CA LYS A 66 -5.72 -2.20 34.46
C LYS A 66 -6.05 -3.23 33.37
N GLN A 67 -6.39 -4.45 33.76
CA GLN A 67 -6.74 -5.52 32.82
C GLN A 67 -7.97 -5.17 31.97
N PHE A 68 -9.00 -4.57 32.59
CA PHE A 68 -10.20 -4.13 31.87
C PHE A 68 -9.87 -3.07 30.80
N LYS A 69 -9.11 -2.01 31.17
CA LYS A 69 -8.69 -0.98 30.22
C LYS A 69 -7.80 -1.53 29.10
N ILE A 70 -6.89 -2.46 29.41
CA ILE A 70 -6.02 -3.08 28.41
C ILE A 70 -6.83 -3.91 27.42
N LYS A 71 -7.81 -4.69 27.89
CA LYS A 71 -8.67 -5.51 27.03
C LYS A 71 -9.53 -4.65 26.11
N ASP A 72 -10.09 -3.56 26.60
CA ASP A 72 -10.84 -2.60 25.76
C ASP A 72 -9.95 -2.00 24.67
N ILE A 73 -8.72 -1.62 25.01
CA ILE A 73 -7.74 -1.11 24.03
C ILE A 73 -7.37 -2.19 23.00
N GLU A 74 -7.17 -3.43 23.43
CA GLU A 74 -6.84 -4.55 22.55
C GLU A 74 -7.98 -4.86 21.56
N VAL A 75 -9.23 -4.83 22.02
CA VAL A 75 -10.42 -4.97 21.17
C VAL A 75 -10.48 -3.84 20.13
N GLN A 76 -10.24 -2.59 20.54
CA GLN A 76 -10.20 -1.46 19.60
C GLN A 76 -9.06 -1.59 18.58
N LEU A 77 -7.88 -2.04 19.00
CA LEU A 77 -6.74 -2.28 18.11
C LEU A 77 -7.06 -3.39 17.10
N GLN A 78 -7.70 -4.47 17.52
CA GLN A 78 -8.14 -5.56 16.63
C GLN A 78 -9.18 -5.07 15.63
N GLU A 79 -10.15 -4.26 16.06
CA GLU A 79 -11.17 -3.70 15.16
C GLU A 79 -10.55 -2.76 14.12
N MET A 80 -9.62 -1.88 14.53
CA MET A 80 -8.88 -1.02 13.61
C MET A 80 -8.02 -1.82 12.65
N SER A 81 -7.33 -2.86 13.13
CA SER A 81 -6.56 -3.77 12.28
C SER A 81 -7.44 -4.44 11.23
N GLY A 82 -8.64 -4.90 11.61
CA GLY A 82 -9.60 -5.50 10.69
C GLY A 82 -10.05 -4.51 9.60
N LYS A 83 -10.36 -3.27 9.99
CA LYS A 83 -10.73 -2.20 9.04
C LYS A 83 -9.59 -1.81 8.10
N ILE A 84 -8.34 -1.80 8.60
CA ILE A 84 -7.15 -1.54 7.76
C ILE A 84 -7.00 -2.64 6.71
N GLU A 85 -7.15 -3.91 7.10
CA GLU A 85 -7.05 -5.04 6.19
C GLU A 85 -8.18 -5.05 5.14
N GLU A 86 -9.41 -4.72 5.55
CA GLU A 86 -10.54 -4.56 4.63
C GLU A 86 -10.29 -3.43 3.61
N ASN A 87 -9.86 -2.26 4.09
CA ASN A 87 -9.52 -1.14 3.21
C ASN A 87 -8.39 -1.48 2.24
N LYS A 88 -7.37 -2.20 2.71
CA LYS A 88 -6.27 -2.68 1.86
C LYS A 88 -6.79 -3.60 0.76
N ASN A 89 -7.64 -4.56 1.10
CA ASN A 89 -8.25 -5.46 0.11
C ASN A 89 -9.12 -4.70 -0.91
N LEU A 90 -9.85 -3.67 -0.47
CA LEU A 90 -10.64 -2.82 -1.36
C LEU A 90 -9.74 -2.00 -2.30
N ILE A 91 -8.64 -1.44 -1.79
CA ILE A 91 -7.63 -0.75 -2.61
C ILE A 91 -7.03 -1.70 -3.63
N ASP A 92 -6.64 -2.92 -3.23
CA ASP A 92 -6.08 -3.92 -4.15
C ASP A 92 -7.08 -4.32 -5.23
N LYS A 93 -8.35 -4.53 -4.87
CA LYS A 93 -9.43 -4.82 -5.82
C LYS A 93 -9.64 -3.68 -6.81
N THR A 94 -9.76 -2.46 -6.31
CA THR A 94 -9.97 -1.25 -7.13
C THR A 94 -8.78 -1.03 -8.07
N THR A 95 -7.55 -1.21 -7.56
CA THR A 95 -6.33 -1.13 -8.35
C THR A 95 -6.29 -2.19 -9.45
N LYS A 96 -6.81 -3.39 -9.18
CA LYS A 96 -6.94 -4.45 -10.18
C LYS A 96 -7.95 -4.07 -11.26
N GLU A 97 -9.12 -3.56 -10.88
CA GLU A 97 -10.16 -3.13 -11.82
C GLU A 97 -9.68 -1.97 -12.71
N LEU A 98 -9.08 -0.92 -12.16
CA LEU A 98 -8.46 0.17 -12.93
C LEU A 98 -7.37 -0.32 -13.90
N LYS A 99 -6.56 -1.30 -13.48
CA LYS A 99 -5.53 -1.88 -14.34
C LYS A 99 -6.13 -2.68 -15.49
N GLU A 100 -7.26 -3.36 -15.30
CA GLU A 100 -7.94 -4.06 -16.39
C GLU A 100 -8.60 -3.08 -17.36
N ASP A 101 -9.17 -1.97 -16.89
CA ASP A 101 -9.70 -0.90 -17.76
C ASP A 101 -8.58 -0.27 -18.64
N LEU A 102 -7.38 -0.10 -18.08
CA LEU A 102 -6.19 0.35 -18.82
C LEU A 102 -5.81 -0.59 -19.98
N PHE A 103 -6.00 -1.90 -19.80
CA PHE A 103 -5.72 -2.88 -20.85
C PHE A 103 -6.71 -2.78 -22.01
N VAL A 104 -7.97 -2.39 -21.76
CA VAL A 104 -8.98 -2.27 -22.81
C VAL A 104 -8.57 -1.25 -23.88
N GLY A 105 -8.11 -0.06 -23.48
CA GLY A 105 -7.69 0.98 -24.42
C GLY A 105 -6.51 0.54 -25.30
N LEU A 106 -5.53 -0.13 -24.70
CA LEU A 106 -4.34 -0.64 -25.39
C LEU A 106 -4.63 -1.84 -26.30
N GLU A 107 -5.53 -2.74 -25.88
CA GLU A 107 -6.00 -3.85 -26.71
C GLU A 107 -6.71 -3.34 -27.97
N LEU A 108 -7.53 -2.28 -27.85
CA LEU A 108 -8.16 -1.65 -29.01
C LEU A 108 -7.14 -1.08 -29.99
N VAL A 109 -6.02 -0.51 -29.52
CA VAL A 109 -4.94 -0.05 -30.42
C VAL A 109 -4.30 -1.23 -31.13
N ARG A 110 -3.97 -2.30 -30.40
CA ARG A 110 -3.36 -3.50 -30.96
C ARG A 110 -4.25 -4.12 -32.03
N ASP A 111 -5.53 -4.34 -31.73
CA ASP A 111 -6.50 -4.92 -32.67
C ASP A 111 -6.69 -4.05 -33.91
N ARG A 112 -6.72 -2.72 -33.74
CA ARG A 112 -6.74 -1.78 -34.87
C ARG A 112 -5.47 -1.90 -35.71
N GLU A 113 -4.29 -1.89 -35.09
CA GLU A 113 -3.02 -2.00 -35.81
C GLU A 113 -2.89 -3.31 -36.59
N GLU A 114 -3.35 -4.43 -36.01
CA GLU A 114 -3.36 -5.74 -36.65
C GLU A 114 -4.34 -5.84 -37.81
N SER A 115 -5.50 -5.18 -37.72
CA SER A 115 -6.55 -5.19 -38.75
C SER A 115 -6.33 -4.20 -39.90
N LEU A 116 -5.32 -3.33 -39.83
CA LEU A 116 -5.01 -2.39 -40.91
C LEU A 116 -4.58 -3.12 -42.21
N SER A 117 -5.15 -2.72 -43.34
CA SER A 117 -4.69 -3.19 -44.66
C SER A 117 -3.27 -2.70 -44.95
N GLU A 118 -2.53 -3.44 -45.77
CA GLU A 118 -1.17 -3.07 -46.22
C GLU A 118 -1.13 -1.70 -46.93
N GLU A 119 -2.18 -1.32 -47.66
CA GLU A 119 -2.26 0.00 -48.30
C GLU A 119 -2.28 1.14 -47.25
N TYR A 120 -3.07 0.99 -46.19
CA TYR A 120 -3.11 1.96 -45.09
C TYR A 120 -1.78 2.04 -44.34
N LYS A 121 -1.14 0.89 -44.09
CA LYS A 121 0.19 0.84 -43.48
C LYS A 121 1.22 1.59 -44.35
N ALA A 122 1.22 1.35 -45.66
CA ALA A 122 2.13 2.02 -46.60
C ALA A 122 1.89 3.54 -46.68
N LYS A 123 0.62 3.99 -46.73
CA LYS A 123 0.27 5.42 -46.72
C LYS A 123 0.76 6.11 -45.44
N ARG A 124 0.57 5.44 -44.30
CA ARG A 124 1.03 5.92 -43.00
C ARG A 124 2.56 5.98 -42.96
N ASP A 125 3.25 4.94 -43.41
CA ASP A 125 4.72 4.91 -43.46
C ASP A 125 5.29 6.02 -44.34
N LEU A 126 4.62 6.36 -45.45
CA LEU A 126 4.99 7.52 -46.27
C LEU A 126 4.84 8.84 -45.51
N GLN A 127 3.79 9.01 -44.69
CA GLN A 127 3.65 10.18 -43.83
C GLN A 127 4.74 10.23 -42.77
N TYR A 128 5.11 9.08 -42.19
CA TYR A 128 6.21 9.00 -41.23
C TYR A 128 7.55 9.41 -41.84
N GLN A 129 7.84 9.05 -43.09
CA GLN A 129 9.07 9.50 -43.75
C GLN A 129 9.16 11.04 -43.80
N LYS A 130 8.06 11.72 -44.15
CA LYS A 130 8.01 13.19 -44.14
C LYS A 130 8.20 13.76 -42.73
N TYR A 131 7.62 13.11 -41.73
CA TYR A 131 7.76 13.49 -40.34
C TYR A 131 9.20 13.36 -39.83
N LEU A 132 9.87 12.25 -40.15
CA LEU A 132 11.28 12.03 -39.80
C LEU A 132 12.19 13.08 -40.45
N GLU A 133 11.94 13.44 -41.70
CA GLU A 133 12.68 14.52 -42.38
C GLU A 133 12.48 15.89 -41.72
N TRP A 134 11.28 16.15 -41.18
CA TRP A 134 11.04 17.35 -40.38
C TRP A 134 11.76 17.30 -39.03
N LEU A 135 11.71 16.15 -38.33
CA LEU A 135 12.39 15.96 -37.03
C LEU A 135 13.89 16.22 -37.09
N LYS A 136 14.55 15.86 -38.21
CA LYS A 136 15.99 16.12 -38.42
C LYS A 136 16.35 17.61 -38.45
N LYS A 137 15.40 18.48 -38.78
CA LYS A 137 15.60 19.93 -38.91
C LYS A 137 15.07 20.72 -37.72
N ALA A 138 14.21 20.09 -36.91
CA ALA A 138 13.56 20.74 -35.78
C ALA A 138 14.49 20.93 -34.58
N THR A 139 14.31 22.03 -33.86
CA THR A 139 15.02 22.29 -32.60
C THR A 139 14.59 21.29 -31.50
N PRO A 140 15.41 21.04 -30.47
CA PRO A 140 15.03 20.17 -29.35
C PRO A 140 13.68 20.55 -28.71
N GLU A 141 13.40 21.83 -28.54
CA GLU A 141 12.14 22.33 -27.96
C GLU A 141 10.94 22.04 -28.87
N GLU A 142 11.08 22.26 -30.18
CA GLU A 142 10.01 21.96 -31.14
C GLU A 142 9.73 20.46 -31.22
N ARG A 143 10.78 19.63 -31.17
CA ARG A 143 10.65 18.17 -31.12
C ARG A 143 9.89 17.74 -29.86
N LEU A 144 10.29 18.23 -28.69
CA LEU A 144 9.64 17.90 -27.43
C LEU A 144 8.17 18.33 -27.42
N LYS A 145 7.88 19.54 -27.90
CA LYS A 145 6.51 20.05 -28.04
C LYS A 145 5.66 19.15 -28.95
N ASN A 146 6.25 18.67 -30.04
CA ASN A 146 5.60 17.80 -31.01
C ASN A 146 5.35 16.39 -30.45
N GLN A 147 6.37 15.77 -29.87
CA GLN A 147 6.28 14.46 -29.18
C GLN A 147 5.20 14.49 -28.10
N LYS A 148 5.20 15.54 -27.27
CA LYS A 148 4.17 15.76 -26.25
C LYS A 148 2.78 15.84 -26.85
N LYS A 149 2.60 16.61 -27.93
CA LYS A 149 1.30 16.81 -28.58
C LYS A 149 0.76 15.49 -29.11
N TYR A 150 1.55 14.75 -29.89
CA TYR A 150 1.07 13.51 -30.51
C TYR A 150 0.90 12.37 -29.52
N THR A 151 1.84 12.21 -28.58
CA THR A 151 1.68 11.22 -27.50
C THR A 151 0.39 11.46 -26.73
N ARG A 152 0.13 12.69 -26.28
CA ARG A 152 -1.12 13.00 -25.56
C ARG A 152 -2.37 12.77 -26.42
N SER A 153 -2.31 13.11 -27.71
CA SER A 153 -3.43 12.84 -28.62
C SER A 153 -3.76 11.35 -28.66
N HIS A 154 -2.75 10.50 -28.86
CA HIS A 154 -2.95 9.06 -28.95
C HIS A 154 -3.37 8.42 -27.63
N LEU A 155 -2.85 8.91 -26.50
CA LEU A 155 -3.28 8.47 -25.17
C LEU A 155 -4.76 8.83 -24.93
N ASN A 156 -5.17 10.06 -25.25
CA ASN A 156 -6.56 10.49 -25.11
C ASN A 156 -7.52 9.66 -25.99
N ASP A 157 -7.10 9.27 -27.21
CA ASP A 157 -7.91 8.44 -28.12
C ASP A 157 -8.25 7.05 -27.53
N ILE A 158 -7.54 6.64 -26.49
CA ILE A 158 -7.67 5.32 -25.83
C ILE A 158 -7.96 5.46 -24.33
N ASP A 159 -8.40 6.65 -23.91
CA ASP A 159 -8.73 6.99 -22.52
C ASP A 159 -7.57 6.71 -21.53
N MET A 160 -6.35 7.01 -21.97
CA MET A 160 -5.14 6.89 -21.18
C MET A 160 -4.52 8.25 -20.86
N ASP A 161 -3.87 8.29 -19.71
CA ASP A 161 -3.11 9.44 -19.22
C ASP A 161 -1.59 9.24 -19.35
N VAL A 162 -0.82 10.32 -19.16
CA VAL A 162 0.64 10.27 -19.24
C VAL A 162 1.23 9.46 -18.08
N SER A 163 0.62 9.51 -16.89
CA SER A 163 1.02 8.69 -15.74
C SER A 163 0.99 7.20 -16.06
N HIS A 164 -0.07 6.70 -16.70
CA HIS A 164 -0.19 5.30 -17.11
C HIS A 164 0.96 4.87 -18.03
N LEU A 165 1.30 5.69 -19.03
CA LEU A 165 2.44 5.43 -19.93
C LEU A 165 3.76 5.33 -19.14
N LYS A 166 3.97 6.25 -18.18
CA LYS A 166 5.17 6.25 -17.32
C LYS A 166 5.24 5.00 -16.45
N GLU A 167 4.13 4.58 -15.85
CA GLU A 167 4.05 3.37 -15.03
C GLU A 167 4.41 2.12 -15.83
N MET A 168 3.88 1.98 -17.04
CA MET A 168 4.20 0.84 -17.91
C MET A 168 5.68 0.82 -18.27
N LEU A 169 6.25 1.97 -18.66
CA LEU A 169 7.68 2.06 -18.97
C LEU A 169 8.54 1.80 -17.72
N GLN A 170 8.10 2.22 -16.54
CA GLN A 170 8.79 1.95 -15.27
C GLN A 170 8.77 0.45 -14.92
N ASN A 171 7.64 -0.22 -15.09
CA ASN A 171 7.52 -1.67 -14.87
C ASN A 171 8.40 -2.48 -15.82
N ILE A 172 8.65 -1.98 -17.04
CA ILE A 172 9.57 -2.58 -18.02
C ILE A 172 11.04 -2.22 -17.72
N GLY A 173 11.28 -1.34 -16.74
CA GLY A 173 12.61 -0.90 -16.31
C GLY A 173 13.23 0.19 -17.18
N LEU A 174 12.44 0.88 -17.99
CA LEU A 174 12.89 1.91 -18.93
C LEU A 174 12.58 3.34 -18.49
N TYR A 175 11.77 3.53 -17.44
CA TYR A 175 11.50 4.84 -16.85
C TYR A 175 11.84 4.84 -15.34
N GLN A 176 12.59 5.84 -14.90
CA GLN A 176 13.05 5.99 -13.50
C GLN A 176 12.61 7.33 -12.89
N GLY A 177 11.75 8.09 -13.58
CA GLY A 177 11.27 9.39 -13.13
C GLY A 177 10.02 9.30 -12.26
N VAL A 178 9.46 10.46 -11.93
CA VAL A 178 8.21 10.57 -11.15
C VAL A 178 7.00 10.28 -12.05
N ILE A 179 6.07 9.48 -11.53
CA ILE A 179 4.77 9.23 -12.16
C ILE A 179 3.85 10.44 -11.93
N ASP A 180 3.79 11.32 -12.92
CA ASP A 180 2.91 12.49 -12.98
C ASP A 180 2.41 12.73 -14.42
N GLU A 181 1.52 13.71 -14.61
CA GLU A 181 0.95 14.02 -15.93
C GLU A 181 1.85 14.83 -16.88
N LYS A 182 3.14 15.01 -16.53
CA LYS A 182 4.07 15.80 -17.34
C LYS A 182 4.77 14.93 -18.37
N PHE A 183 4.71 15.40 -19.61
CA PHE A 183 5.55 14.90 -20.69
C PHE A 183 6.81 15.77 -20.77
N ASP A 184 7.95 15.21 -20.37
CA ASP A 184 9.26 15.85 -20.33
C ASP A 184 10.27 15.11 -21.22
N GLU A 185 11.51 15.62 -21.26
CA GLU A 185 12.58 15.02 -22.07
C GLU A 185 12.94 13.61 -21.60
N GLN A 186 12.88 13.35 -20.29
CA GLN A 186 13.17 12.04 -19.73
C GLN A 186 12.15 10.99 -20.22
N LEU A 187 10.86 11.34 -20.25
CA LEU A 187 9.84 10.46 -20.81
C LEU A 187 10.07 10.23 -22.30
N ALA A 188 10.35 11.27 -23.09
CA ALA A 188 10.64 11.11 -24.52
C ALA A 188 11.85 10.19 -24.80
N GLN A 189 12.91 10.31 -23.99
CA GLN A 189 14.07 9.41 -24.05
C GLN A 189 13.70 7.98 -23.69
N SER A 190 12.85 7.79 -22.67
CA SER A 190 12.39 6.45 -22.25
C SER A 190 11.52 5.78 -23.31
N ILE A 191 10.67 6.54 -23.99
CA ILE A 191 9.91 6.06 -25.16
C ILE A 191 10.88 5.69 -26.29
N SER A 192 11.90 6.50 -26.55
CA SER A 192 12.90 6.21 -27.59
C SER A 192 13.68 4.94 -27.27
N ALA A 193 14.09 4.75 -26.01
CA ALA A 193 14.76 3.54 -25.54
C ALA A 193 13.86 2.30 -25.66
N PHE A 194 12.55 2.45 -25.37
CA PHE A 194 11.57 1.39 -25.61
C PHE A 194 11.47 1.05 -27.10
N GLN A 195 11.35 2.06 -27.96
CA GLN A 195 11.27 1.89 -29.40
C GLN A 195 12.51 1.18 -29.96
N GLU A 196 13.71 1.55 -29.49
CA GLU A 196 14.96 0.90 -29.86
C GLU A 196 15.02 -0.56 -29.36
N LYS A 197 14.74 -0.79 -28.08
CA LYS A 197 14.81 -2.13 -27.45
C LYS A 197 13.87 -3.14 -28.10
N TYR A 198 12.71 -2.71 -28.56
CA TYR A 198 11.68 -3.57 -29.16
C TYR A 198 11.51 -3.37 -30.66
N GLU A 199 12.50 -2.74 -31.32
CA GLU A 199 12.56 -2.55 -32.77
C GLU A 199 11.31 -1.88 -33.37
N VAL A 200 10.67 -0.99 -32.60
CA VAL A 200 9.50 -0.23 -33.03
C VAL A 200 9.96 0.96 -33.85
N THR A 201 9.53 1.01 -35.11
CA THR A 201 9.82 2.13 -36.00
C THR A 201 8.60 3.05 -36.16
N PRO A 202 8.79 4.38 -36.13
CA PRO A 202 10.06 5.10 -35.94
C PRO A 202 10.55 5.18 -34.47
N ILE A 203 11.86 5.38 -34.29
CA ILE A 203 12.46 5.74 -32.99
C ILE A 203 12.46 7.27 -32.87
N ASP A 204 11.34 7.82 -32.44
CA ASP A 204 11.07 9.26 -32.44
C ASP A 204 10.70 9.81 -31.06
N GLY A 205 10.65 8.97 -30.02
CA GLY A 205 10.25 9.37 -28.67
C GLY A 205 8.76 9.70 -28.53
N THR A 206 7.93 9.32 -29.51
CA THR A 206 6.48 9.52 -29.50
C THR A 206 5.75 8.19 -29.28
N ALA A 207 4.83 8.17 -28.31
CA ALA A 207 4.00 6.99 -28.09
C ALA A 207 2.83 6.98 -29.09
N GLY A 208 3.13 6.65 -30.35
CA GLY A 208 2.15 6.45 -31.40
C GLY A 208 1.51 5.05 -31.36
N PRO A 209 0.56 4.75 -32.28
CA PRO A 209 -0.16 3.48 -32.29
C PRO A 209 0.73 2.23 -32.32
N LYS A 210 1.80 2.22 -33.15
CA LYS A 210 2.79 1.12 -33.18
C LYS A 210 3.49 0.94 -31.83
N THR A 211 3.90 2.06 -31.20
CA THR A 211 4.57 2.06 -29.89
C THR A 211 3.64 1.55 -28.80
N LEU A 212 2.41 2.07 -28.73
CA LEU A 212 1.41 1.69 -27.72
C LEU A 212 0.97 0.23 -27.88
N SER A 213 0.77 -0.23 -29.12
CA SER A 213 0.49 -1.64 -29.43
C SER A 213 1.60 -2.56 -28.90
N LYS A 214 2.87 -2.23 -29.18
CA LYS A 214 4.00 -3.05 -28.71
C LYS A 214 4.16 -2.97 -27.19
N LEU A 215 3.93 -1.80 -26.60
CA LEU A 215 3.99 -1.59 -25.16
C LEU A 215 2.97 -2.47 -24.42
N SER A 216 1.74 -2.58 -24.95
CA SER A 216 0.71 -3.47 -24.44
C SER A 216 1.17 -4.94 -24.39
N GLU A 217 1.72 -5.43 -25.51
CA GLU A 217 2.24 -6.80 -25.64
C GLU A 217 3.33 -7.09 -24.60
N VAL A 218 4.33 -6.21 -24.51
CA VAL A 218 5.47 -6.37 -23.60
C VAL A 218 5.04 -6.31 -22.14
N TYR A 219 4.18 -5.34 -21.80
CA TYR A 219 3.71 -5.15 -20.44
C TYR A 219 2.90 -6.36 -19.95
N ARG A 220 2.07 -6.95 -20.80
CA ARG A 220 1.32 -8.18 -20.49
C ARG A 220 2.27 -9.36 -20.21
N ILE A 221 3.28 -9.56 -21.04
CA ILE A 221 4.27 -10.63 -20.85
C ILE A 221 4.98 -10.49 -19.49
N ASN A 222 5.41 -9.27 -19.15
CA ASN A 222 6.09 -9.00 -17.88
C ASN A 222 5.19 -9.27 -16.66
N LYS A 223 3.89 -8.93 -16.73
CA LYS A 223 2.88 -9.25 -15.70
C LYS A 223 2.68 -10.77 -15.54
N ASP A 224 2.64 -11.52 -16.64
CA ASP A 224 2.48 -12.98 -16.63
C ASP A 224 3.73 -13.70 -16.08
N GLU A 225 4.91 -13.11 -16.19
CA GLU A 225 6.16 -13.64 -15.62
C GLU A 225 6.29 -13.34 -14.13
N THR A 226 5.95 -12.12 -13.70
CA THR A 226 6.01 -11.71 -12.30
C THR A 226 4.95 -12.37 -11.42
N SER A 227 3.82 -12.81 -11.98
CA SER A 227 2.78 -13.56 -11.26
C SER A 227 3.06 -15.06 -11.08
N LYS A 228 4.15 -15.58 -11.68
CA LYS A 228 4.58 -16.97 -11.55
C LYS A 228 5.62 -17.20 -10.46
N ILE A 229 6.10 -16.13 -9.81
CA ILE A 229 7.11 -16.15 -8.74
C ILE A 229 6.40 -15.99 -7.39
#